data_AF-B1KI15-F1
#
_entry.id   AF-B1KI15-F1
#
_cell.length_a   1.000
_cell.length_b   1.000
_cell.length_c   1.000
_cell.angle_alpha   90.00
_cell.angle_beta   90.00
_cell.angle_gamma   90.00
#
_symmetry.space_group_name_H-M   'P 1'
#
loop_
_entity.id
_entity.type
_entity.pdbx_description
1 polymer ?
#
loop_
_entity_poly.entity_id
_entity_poly.type
_entity_poly.pdbx_seq_one_letter_code
_entity_poly.pdbx_strand_id
1 'polypeptide(L)'
;MFNPLKFLRWYKRYEVKILITILLVGLVYTIADSFLFKGKGKNEYFVEYFEKENLNFIHSSRSGNGFFLVFKHLNEREEVNSRELKAKFGQFIIHRVCHSPLLLKHMEQGGYVSVDVSAETTSYKVPRFNLNIRLDRCNDKITEEL
;
A
#
# COMPACT_ATOMS: atom_id res chain seq x y z
N MET A 1 -16.44 32.43 -31.03
CA MET A 1 -15.72 33.36 -30.13
C MET A 1 -16.54 33.55 -28.87
N PHE A 2 -15.99 33.22 -27.70
CA PHE A 2 -16.63 33.44 -26.39
C PHE A 2 -16.70 34.95 -26.13
N ASN A 3 -17.89 35.49 -25.84
CA ASN A 3 -18.06 36.91 -25.56
C ASN A 3 -18.17 37.15 -24.04
N PRO A 4 -17.07 37.55 -23.37
CA PRO A 4 -16.97 37.54 -21.91
C PRO A 4 -17.95 38.51 -21.22
N LEU A 5 -18.39 39.57 -21.89
CA LEU A 5 -19.33 40.56 -21.35
C LEU A 5 -20.77 40.01 -21.18
N LYS A 6 -21.21 39.13 -22.08
CA LYS A 6 -22.51 38.45 -21.93
C LYS A 6 -22.47 37.41 -20.81
N PHE A 7 -21.33 36.73 -20.65
CA PHE A 7 -21.12 35.77 -19.57
C PHE A 7 -21.15 36.43 -18.20
N LEU A 8 -20.51 37.59 -18.02
CA LEU A 8 -20.50 38.35 -16.77
C LEU A 8 -21.92 38.79 -16.31
N ARG A 9 -22.77 39.27 -17.23
CA ARG A 9 -24.15 39.65 -16.90
C ARG A 9 -25.03 38.45 -16.57
N TRP A 10 -24.84 37.34 -17.28
CA TRP A 10 -25.54 36.09 -17.01
C TRP A 10 -25.11 35.50 -15.67
N TYR A 11 -23.80 35.44 -15.40
CA TYR A 11 -23.22 34.97 -14.14
C TYR A 11 -23.77 35.75 -12.94
N LYS A 12 -23.80 37.09 -13.01
CA LYS A 12 -24.33 37.94 -11.93
C LYS A 12 -25.82 37.68 -11.60
N ARG A 13 -26.60 37.20 -12.56
CA ARG A 13 -28.02 36.87 -12.36
C ARG A 13 -28.25 35.48 -11.74
N TYR A 14 -27.29 34.58 -11.92
CA TYR A 14 -27.37 33.19 -11.48
C TYR A 14 -26.27 32.82 -10.47
N GLU A 15 -25.60 33.82 -9.90
CA GLU A 15 -24.40 33.70 -9.08
C GLU A 15 -24.56 32.66 -7.96
N VAL A 16 -25.67 32.74 -7.23
CA VAL A 16 -26.01 31.80 -6.15
C VAL A 16 -26.22 30.37 -6.68
N LYS A 17 -26.90 30.20 -7.81
CA LYS A 17 -27.15 28.87 -8.40
C LYS A 17 -25.87 28.24 -8.92
N ILE A 18 -25.01 29.03 -9.55
CA ILE A 18 -23.72 28.59 -10.07
C ILE A 18 -22.80 28.17 -8.92
N LEU A 19 -22.74 28.95 -7.84
CA LEU A 19 -21.98 28.60 -6.64
C LEU A 19 -22.47 27.29 -6.00
N ILE A 20 -23.80 27.10 -5.88
CA ILE A 20 -24.38 25.86 -5.36
C ILE A 20 -24.04 24.67 -6.27
N THR A 21 -24.12 24.83 -7.60
CA THR A 21 -23.75 23.76 -8.54
C THR A 21 -22.27 23.40 -8.45
N ILE A 22 -21.36 24.38 -8.37
CA ILE A 22 -19.93 24.12 -8.19
C ILE A 22 -19.68 23.39 -6.86
N LEU A 23 -20.35 23.80 -5.79
CA LEU A 23 -20.23 23.16 -4.48
C LEU A 23 -20.73 21.70 -4.53
N LEU A 24 -21.88 21.45 -5.16
CA LEU A 24 -22.45 20.11 -5.30
C LEU A 24 -21.58 19.21 -6.18
N VAL A 25 -21.07 19.72 -7.31
CA VAL A 25 -20.14 18.96 -8.18
C VAL A 25 -18.84 18.67 -7.43
N GLY A 26 -18.31 19.63 -6.67
CA GLY A 26 -17.14 19.43 -5.82
C GLY A 26 -17.38 18.40 -4.73
N LEU A 27 -18.56 18.42 -4.09
CA LEU A 27 -18.92 17.46 -3.05
C LEU A 27 -19.08 16.05 -3.63
N VAL A 28 -19.80 15.91 -4.74
CA VAL A 28 -19.93 14.64 -5.47
C VAL A 28 -18.57 14.13 -5.93
N TYR A 29 -17.69 15.03 -6.39
CA TYR A 29 -16.32 14.66 -6.75
C TYR A 29 -15.52 14.18 -5.55
N THR A 30 -15.56 14.86 -4.39
CA THR A 30 -14.86 14.40 -3.18
C THR A 30 -15.41 13.10 -2.61
N ILE A 31 -16.72 12.87 -2.72
CA ILE A 31 -17.37 11.61 -2.32
C ILE A 31 -17.00 10.50 -3.30
N ALA A 32 -17.10 10.75 -4.61
CA ALA A 32 -16.67 9.80 -5.63
C ALA A 32 -15.18 9.49 -5.52
N ASP A 33 -14.33 10.47 -5.21
CA ASP A 33 -12.91 10.28 -4.95
C ASP A 33 -12.71 9.43 -3.69
N SER A 34 -13.44 9.74 -2.61
CA SER A 34 -13.40 8.98 -1.36
C SER A 34 -13.95 7.55 -1.49
N PHE A 35 -14.90 7.27 -2.39
CA PHE A 35 -15.49 5.93 -2.58
C PHE A 35 -14.78 5.12 -3.67
N LEU A 36 -14.35 5.75 -4.78
CA LEU A 36 -13.64 5.07 -5.88
C LEU A 36 -12.13 4.95 -5.61
N PHE A 37 -11.52 5.85 -4.83
CA PHE A 37 -10.09 5.81 -4.49
C PHE A 37 -9.80 5.29 -3.07
N LYS A 38 -10.80 4.94 -2.26
CA LYS A 38 -10.60 4.05 -1.10
C LYS A 38 -10.23 2.60 -1.49
N GLY A 39 -10.19 2.27 -2.79
CA GLY A 39 -10.01 0.91 -3.31
C GLY A 39 -8.77 0.65 -4.18
N LYS A 40 -7.72 1.46 -4.13
CA LYS A 40 -6.42 1.15 -4.75
C LYS A 40 -5.34 1.04 -3.66
N GLY A 41 -4.94 -0.12 -3.15
CA GLY A 41 -5.36 -1.49 -3.34
C GLY A 41 -4.81 -2.29 -2.16
N LYS A 42 -5.62 -2.43 -1.11
CA LYS A 42 -5.40 -3.47 -0.10
C LYS A 42 -6.08 -4.71 -0.66
N ASN A 43 -5.29 -5.62 -1.20
CA ASN A 43 -5.81 -6.92 -1.59
C ASN A 43 -6.18 -7.66 -0.29
N GLU A 44 -7.47 -7.87 -0.06
CA GLU A 44 -8.02 -8.49 1.14
C GLU A 44 -7.36 -9.84 1.44
N TYR A 45 -7.02 -10.62 0.40
CA TYR A 45 -6.25 -11.86 0.53
C TYR A 45 -4.91 -11.65 1.25
N PHE A 46 -4.15 -10.60 0.89
CA PHE A 46 -2.85 -10.34 1.50
C PHE A 46 -2.95 -9.71 2.88
N VAL A 47 -4.05 -9.01 3.17
CA VAL A 47 -4.34 -8.50 4.51
C VAL A 47 -4.46 -9.68 5.48
N GLU A 48 -5.41 -10.58 5.23
CA GLU A 48 -5.65 -11.73 6.11
C GLU A 48 -4.44 -12.68 6.19
N TYR A 49 -3.73 -12.86 5.07
CA TYR A 49 -2.64 -13.84 5.00
C TYR A 49 -1.35 -13.39 5.70
N PHE A 50 -1.07 -12.08 5.73
CA PHE A 50 0.16 -11.52 6.32
C PHE A 50 -0.05 -10.81 7.66
N GLU A 51 -1.29 -10.65 8.13
CA GLU A 51 -1.52 -10.04 9.43
C GLU A 51 -0.90 -10.86 10.57
N LYS A 52 -0.10 -10.17 11.37
CA LYS A 52 0.54 -10.63 12.60
C LYS A 52 0.51 -9.47 13.57
N GLU A 53 0.52 -9.76 14.87
CA GLU A 53 0.51 -8.75 15.91
C GLU A 53 1.53 -7.62 15.61
N ASN A 54 1.02 -6.39 15.54
CA ASN A 54 1.76 -5.17 15.25
C ASN A 54 2.40 -5.08 13.83
N LEU A 55 2.06 -5.94 12.88
CA LEU A 55 2.50 -5.84 11.47
C LEU A 55 1.29 -5.64 10.55
N ASN A 56 1.14 -4.41 10.07
CA ASN A 56 0.01 -4.04 9.23
C ASN A 56 0.38 -4.00 7.76
N PHE A 57 -0.41 -4.68 6.93
CA PHE A 57 -0.31 -4.57 5.49
C PHE A 57 -0.86 -3.23 5.00
N ILE A 58 -0.07 -2.52 4.20
CA ILE A 58 -0.43 -1.22 3.63
C ILE A 58 -0.95 -1.37 2.21
N HIS A 59 -0.16 -1.97 1.32
CA HIS A 59 -0.56 -2.23 -0.06
C HIS A 59 0.36 -3.23 -0.75
N SER A 60 -0.08 -3.71 -1.92
CA SER A 60 0.73 -4.48 -2.86
C SER A 60 0.74 -3.83 -4.24
N SER A 61 1.82 -4.02 -5.00
CA SER A 61 1.91 -3.57 -6.39
C SER A 61 2.79 -4.51 -7.23
N ARG A 62 2.72 -4.39 -8.55
CA ARG A 62 3.61 -5.09 -9.49
C ARG A 62 4.31 -4.08 -10.39
N SER A 63 5.61 -4.25 -10.58
CA SER A 63 6.42 -3.42 -11.48
C SER A 63 7.54 -4.28 -12.09
N GLY A 64 7.59 -4.35 -13.42
CA GLY A 64 8.50 -5.27 -14.12
C GLY A 64 8.25 -6.72 -13.69
N ASN A 65 9.32 -7.43 -13.32
CA ASN A 65 9.27 -8.78 -12.75
C ASN A 65 9.16 -8.81 -11.21
N GLY A 66 8.98 -7.65 -10.57
CA GLY A 66 8.85 -7.52 -9.12
C GLY A 66 7.39 -7.50 -8.65
N PHE A 67 7.10 -8.23 -7.58
CA PHE A 67 5.90 -8.11 -6.77
C PHE A 67 6.25 -7.42 -5.46
N PHE A 68 5.62 -6.31 -5.14
CA PHE A 68 5.98 -5.48 -3.99
C PHE A 68 4.91 -5.59 -2.91
N LEU A 69 5.34 -5.83 -1.68
CA LEU A 69 4.50 -5.85 -0.48
C LEU A 69 5.04 -4.80 0.49
N VAL A 70 4.16 -3.92 0.97
CA VAL A 70 4.53 -2.85 1.91
C VAL A 70 3.79 -3.01 3.22
N PHE A 71 4.53 -3.00 4.31
CA PHE A 71 4.03 -3.14 5.67
C PHE A 71 4.45 -1.98 6.56
N LYS A 72 3.67 -1.78 7.61
CA LYS A 72 3.95 -0.83 8.68
C LYS A 72 3.87 -1.53 10.03
N HIS A 73 4.88 -1.33 10.86
CA HIS A 73 4.88 -1.78 12.24
C HIS A 73 4.18 -0.74 13.11
N LEU A 74 3.04 -1.14 13.70
CA LEU A 74 2.27 -0.29 14.61
C LEU A 74 2.76 -0.51 16.04
N ASN A 75 3.81 0.21 16.45
CA ASN A 75 4.12 0.34 17.86
C ASN A 75 4.97 1.60 18.12
N GLU A 76 4.32 2.67 18.59
CA GLU A 76 4.97 3.97 18.81
C GLU A 76 5.85 4.01 20.07
N ARG A 77 5.73 3.00 20.95
CA ARG A 77 6.32 3.02 22.30
C ARG A 77 7.67 2.30 22.41
N GLU A 78 8.05 1.48 21.44
CA GLU A 78 9.36 0.82 21.42
C GLU A 78 10.31 1.60 20.50
N GLU A 79 11.47 2.02 21.01
CA GLU A 79 12.58 2.47 20.16
C GLU A 79 13.17 1.26 19.42
N VAL A 80 12.46 0.76 18.40
CA VAL A 80 12.91 -0.39 17.61
C VAL A 80 13.83 0.09 16.50
N ASN A 81 15.02 -0.49 16.38
CA ASN A 81 15.89 -0.22 15.23
C ASN A 81 15.59 -1.15 14.04
N SER A 82 16.16 -0.83 12.86
CA SER A 82 15.99 -1.64 11.64
C SER A 82 16.39 -3.11 11.80
N ARG A 83 17.37 -3.42 12.66
CA ARG A 83 17.86 -4.79 12.87
C ARG A 83 16.87 -5.60 13.70
N GLU A 84 16.33 -5.02 14.75
CA GLU A 84 15.30 -5.62 15.60
C GLU A 84 13.99 -5.84 14.84
N LEU A 85 13.55 -4.86 14.05
CA LEU A 85 12.40 -5.04 13.14
C LEU A 85 12.58 -6.25 12.21
N LYS A 86 13.78 -6.36 11.61
CA LYS A 86 14.10 -7.48 10.71
C LYS A 86 14.12 -8.81 11.46
N ALA A 87 14.65 -8.85 12.69
CA ALA A 87 14.64 -10.05 13.53
C ALA A 87 13.21 -10.47 13.90
N LYS A 88 12.34 -9.51 14.24
CA LYS A 88 10.95 -9.73 14.66
C LYS A 88 10.05 -10.25 13.54
N PHE A 89 10.16 -9.68 12.33
CA PHE A 89 9.23 -9.97 11.23
C PHE A 89 9.85 -10.73 10.06
N GLY A 90 11.16 -10.70 9.88
CA GLY A 90 11.81 -11.19 8.66
C GLY A 90 11.55 -12.66 8.37
N GLN A 91 11.68 -13.54 9.36
CA GLN A 91 11.43 -14.97 9.17
C GLN A 91 9.96 -15.27 8.88
N PHE A 92 9.04 -14.61 9.60
CA PHE A 92 7.60 -14.75 9.38
C PHE A 92 7.20 -14.33 7.96
N ILE A 93 7.69 -13.19 7.49
CA ILE A 93 7.41 -12.68 6.14
C ILE A 93 7.96 -13.65 5.08
N ILE A 94 9.21 -14.11 5.23
CA ILE A 94 9.81 -15.07 4.30
C ILE A 94 8.97 -16.35 4.24
N HIS A 95 8.59 -16.89 5.40
CA HIS A 95 7.76 -18.08 5.47
C HIS A 95 6.42 -17.87 4.74
N ARG A 96 5.70 -16.78 5.01
CA ARG A 96 4.43 -16.47 4.33
C ARG A 96 4.60 -16.30 2.81
N VAL A 97 5.62 -15.56 2.36
CA VAL A 97 5.88 -15.41 0.91
C VAL A 97 6.14 -16.75 0.25
N CYS A 98 6.96 -17.60 0.87
CA CYS A 98 7.32 -18.92 0.33
C CYS A 98 6.20 -19.96 0.40
N HIS A 99 5.11 -19.70 1.13
CA HIS A 99 3.94 -20.59 1.22
C HIS A 99 2.70 -20.01 0.55
N SER A 100 2.80 -18.85 -0.12
CA SER A 100 1.70 -18.29 -0.88
C SER A 100 1.74 -18.84 -2.32
N PRO A 101 0.73 -19.63 -2.76
CA PRO A 101 0.72 -20.20 -4.10
C PRO A 101 0.78 -19.14 -5.20
N LEU A 102 0.17 -17.98 -4.96
CA LEU A 102 0.15 -16.87 -5.90
C LEU A 102 1.53 -16.22 -6.05
N LEU A 103 2.27 -16.05 -4.96
CA LEU A 103 3.62 -15.47 -4.99
C LEU A 103 4.66 -16.47 -5.49
N LEU A 104 4.53 -17.76 -5.12
CA LEU A 104 5.36 -18.84 -5.66
C LEU A 104 5.25 -18.92 -7.17
N LYS A 105 4.03 -18.96 -7.72
CA LYS A 105 3.81 -18.99 -9.17
C LYS A 105 4.44 -17.79 -9.88
N HIS A 106 4.40 -16.60 -9.25
CA HIS A 106 5.08 -15.41 -9.78
C HIS A 106 6.61 -15.58 -9.78
N MET A 107 7.19 -16.16 -8.74
CA MET A 107 8.63 -16.42 -8.65
C MET A 107 9.10 -17.53 -9.61
N GLU A 108 8.31 -18.57 -9.81
CA GLU A 108 8.55 -19.64 -10.80
C GLU A 108 8.61 -19.11 -12.24
N GLN A 109 7.90 -18.01 -12.53
CA GLN A 109 7.94 -17.30 -13.81
C GLN A 109 9.17 -16.38 -13.96
N GLY A 110 10.17 -16.49 -13.08
CA GLY A 110 11.37 -15.63 -13.07
C GLY A 110 11.18 -14.29 -12.36
N GLY A 111 10.08 -14.13 -11.63
CA GLY A 111 9.81 -12.97 -10.80
C GLY A 111 10.50 -13.00 -9.44
N TYR A 112 10.38 -11.91 -8.68
CA TYR A 112 10.78 -11.84 -7.27
C TYR A 112 9.75 -11.09 -6.45
N VAL A 113 9.76 -11.29 -5.13
CA VAL A 113 8.93 -10.56 -4.17
C VAL A 113 9.82 -9.63 -3.35
N SER A 114 9.54 -8.33 -3.42
CA SER A 114 10.17 -7.30 -2.59
C SER A 114 9.24 -6.93 -1.45
N VAL A 115 9.74 -6.98 -0.23
CA VAL A 115 8.99 -6.65 0.98
C VAL A 115 9.66 -5.47 1.67
N ASP A 116 8.93 -4.38 1.85
CA ASP A 116 9.37 -3.23 2.65
C ASP A 116 8.56 -3.16 3.95
N VAL A 117 9.26 -3.01 5.07
CA VAL A 117 8.65 -2.83 6.39
C VAL A 117 9.24 -1.58 7.03
N SER A 118 8.38 -0.71 7.53
CA SER A 118 8.75 0.52 8.24
C SER A 118 8.06 0.60 9.60
N ALA A 119 8.69 1.20 10.59
CA ALA A 119 8.02 1.51 11.86
C ALA A 119 7.27 2.84 11.79
N GLU A 120 6.14 2.90 12.50
CA GLU A 120 5.50 4.16 12.86
C GLU A 120 6.29 4.83 13.98
N THR A 121 6.83 6.01 13.71
CA THR A 121 7.61 6.77 14.70
C THR A 121 7.49 8.27 14.43
N THR A 122 7.63 9.06 15.49
CA THR A 122 7.77 10.52 15.44
C THR A 122 9.23 10.96 15.22
N SER A 123 10.18 10.02 15.25
CA SER A 123 11.61 10.30 15.02
C SER A 123 11.91 10.67 13.57
N TYR A 124 12.90 11.54 13.36
CA TYR A 124 13.38 11.93 12.03
C TYR A 124 13.99 10.74 11.25
N LYS A 125 14.49 9.73 11.97
CA LYS A 125 15.09 8.53 11.39
C LYS A 125 14.13 7.37 11.52
N VAL A 126 13.35 7.13 10.46
CA VAL A 126 12.35 6.05 10.40
C VAL A 126 13.04 4.69 10.28
N PRO A 127 12.91 3.79 11.27
CA PRO A 127 13.41 2.43 11.18
C PRO A 127 12.70 1.67 10.05
N ARG A 128 13.49 1.04 9.19
CA ARG A 128 12.98 0.25 8.06
C ARG A 128 13.91 -0.89 7.66
N PHE A 129 13.36 -1.94 7.09
CA PHE A 129 14.14 -2.97 6.39
C PHE A 129 13.43 -3.42 5.11
N ASN A 130 14.22 -3.87 4.14
CA ASN A 130 13.74 -4.45 2.90
C ASN A 130 14.23 -5.90 2.77
N LEU A 131 13.39 -6.77 2.22
CA LEU A 131 13.73 -8.13 1.85
C LEU A 131 13.41 -8.34 0.37
N ASN A 132 14.39 -8.85 -0.39
CA ASN A 132 14.15 -9.43 -1.70
C ASN A 132 14.12 -10.96 -1.55
N ILE A 133 13.00 -11.56 -1.93
CA ILE A 133 12.74 -12.99 -1.85
C ILE A 133 12.58 -13.51 -3.27
N ARG A 134 13.37 -14.52 -3.58
CA ARG A 134 13.42 -15.23 -4.86
C ARG A 134 13.18 -16.71 -4.58
N LEU A 135 12.93 -17.48 -5.64
CA LEU A 135 12.56 -18.89 -5.52
C LEU A 135 13.64 -19.74 -4.82
N ASP A 136 14.92 -19.46 -5.09
CA ASP A 136 16.08 -20.09 -4.43
C ASP A 136 15.99 -20.01 -2.90
N ARG A 137 15.62 -18.84 -2.38
CA ARG A 137 15.49 -18.60 -0.94
C ARG A 137 14.31 -19.34 -0.29
N CYS A 138 13.34 -19.80 -1.08
CA CYS A 138 12.23 -20.63 -0.59
C CYS A 138 12.58 -22.11 -0.55
N ASN A 139 13.46 -22.58 -1.44
CA ASN A 139 13.86 -23.99 -1.50
C ASN A 139 14.76 -24.38 -0.32
N ASP A 140 15.63 -23.48 0.15
CA ASP A 140 16.54 -23.73 1.28
C ASP A 140 15.84 -24.01 2.62
N LYS A 141 14.53 -23.73 2.73
CA LYS A 141 13.77 -23.88 3.98
C LYS A 141 12.76 -25.03 3.99
N ILE A 142 12.45 -25.60 2.83
CA ILE A 142 11.59 -26.79 2.77
C ILE A 142 12.36 -28.02 3.28
N THR A 143 13.69 -27.98 3.26
CA THR A 143 14.57 -29.07 3.69
C THR A 143 14.79 -29.15 5.21
N GLU A 144 14.43 -28.13 5.99
CA GLU A 144 14.56 -28.15 7.48
C GLU A 144 13.31 -28.68 8.20
N GLU A 145 12.21 -28.99 7.48
CA GLU A 145 10.97 -29.55 8.05
C GLU A 145 10.63 -30.98 7.54
N LEU A 146 11.58 -31.68 6.90
CA LEU A 146 11.50 -33.10 6.54
C LEU A 146 12.57 -33.92 7.30
#